data_AF-A0A0T7BSS1-F1
#
_entry.id   AF-A0A0T7BSS1-F1
#
_cell.length_a   1.000
_cell.length_b   1.000
_cell.length_c   1.000
_cell.angle_alpha   90.00
_cell.angle_beta   90.00
_cell.angle_gamma   90.00
#
_symmetry.space_group_name_H-M   'P 1'
#
loop_
_entity.id
_entity.type
_entity.pdbx_description
1 polymer ?
#
loop_
_entity_poly.entity_id
_entity_poly.type
_entity_poly.pdbx_seq_one_letter_code
_entity_poly.pdbx_strand_id
1 'polypeptide(L)'
;MTTVQKSDKKNQNQRTVAEFVEDVELLTQEIQDLYCLDAIPWVIGVSWGKDSSAILQLIWNAISTLPKEKLHKTIHVITTDTLVENPIISAWVRKSMQQLNLAAQEKKIPIEPHLLQPVIVDTFWVNLIGRGYPAPRNQFRWCTQRLKINPANYFIREMVRANGETILVLGTRKAESSKRAATMQKHQVGRVRDRLSPNSSLPNSLIYTPIEDWRNDEVWLYLMQWENPWGGNNKDLFNIYRGATADNECPLVVDTSTPSCGDSRFGCWVCTLVSKDKSMEAMIQNDEEKEWMKPLLDIRNELDVRNDYDKRDFRRIWGEVQLFERNKDGETSVEPIPGPYTKYWREYWLKSVLQAQTTMRQTAPENMRDITLISLAELSEIRRIWLEDKHEFDDSLPRIYQEVTGEEFQDPRPGADYSLLGNDEWAVLEEICAGDAMHLELMAKLLDTERQFRKRSRRVGIYEALEGCFKTSSRSQEEAIKNAHFKRDLKEAVTKGDIDKVRQLTLGDVVNPPQEDTQNNKSQSWAGKKFKKQKDN
;
A
#
# COMPACT_ATOMS: atom_id res chain seq x y z
N MET A 1 24.48 -43.56 39.34
CA MET A 1 23.22 -43.29 40.07
C MET A 1 23.21 -41.82 40.47
N THR A 2 22.02 -41.21 40.39
CA THR A 2 21.64 -39.85 40.80
C THR A 2 22.27 -38.67 40.04
N THR A 3 21.79 -38.50 38.81
CA THR A 3 21.61 -37.22 38.14
C THR A 3 20.69 -36.33 38.99
N VAL A 4 21.21 -35.21 39.47
CA VAL A 4 20.42 -34.16 40.12
C VAL A 4 19.62 -33.44 39.03
N GLN A 5 18.30 -33.61 39.07
CA GLN A 5 17.34 -32.88 38.25
C GLN A 5 17.52 -31.38 38.47
N LYS A 6 17.81 -30.65 37.38
CA LYS A 6 17.58 -29.21 37.32
C LYS A 6 16.09 -28.99 37.49
N SER A 7 15.70 -28.48 38.64
CA SER A 7 14.35 -28.03 38.91
C SER A 7 13.95 -26.95 37.92
N ASP A 8 12.73 -27.10 37.42
CA ASP A 8 12.06 -26.24 36.46
C ASP A 8 12.12 -24.76 36.86
N LYS A 9 12.53 -23.93 35.89
CA LYS A 9 12.24 -22.49 35.91
C LYS A 9 10.73 -22.32 35.81
N LYS A 10 10.04 -22.28 36.96
CA LYS A 10 8.64 -21.88 37.06
C LYS A 10 8.43 -20.54 36.34
N ASN A 11 7.41 -20.49 35.48
CA ASN A 11 6.81 -19.29 34.89
C ASN A 11 6.61 -18.20 35.95
N GLN A 12 7.45 -17.17 35.94
CA GLN A 12 7.47 -16.12 36.96
C GLN A 12 6.59 -14.89 36.62
N ASN A 13 5.65 -15.00 35.67
CA ASN A 13 4.98 -13.83 35.08
C ASN A 13 3.48 -14.00 34.78
N GLN A 14 2.76 -14.82 35.55
CA GLN A 14 1.31 -14.95 35.40
C GLN A 14 0.58 -14.27 36.54
N ARG A 15 -0.07 -13.14 36.22
CA ARG A 15 -1.03 -12.50 37.12
C ARG A 15 -2.27 -13.37 37.23
N THR A 16 -2.70 -13.61 38.45
CA THR A 16 -4.02 -14.17 38.78
C THR A 16 -5.13 -13.18 38.38
N VAL A 17 -6.38 -13.66 38.34
CA VAL A 17 -7.54 -12.78 38.05
C VAL A 17 -7.65 -11.64 39.06
N ALA A 18 -7.36 -11.89 40.34
CA ALA A 18 -7.38 -10.86 41.38
C ALA A 18 -6.29 -9.79 41.14
N GLU A 19 -5.05 -10.22 40.90
CA GLU A 19 -3.94 -9.31 40.56
C GLU A 19 -4.20 -8.53 39.27
N PHE A 20 -4.94 -9.12 38.32
CA PHE A 20 -5.35 -8.43 37.10
C PHE A 20 -6.40 -7.33 37.37
N VAL A 21 -7.38 -7.59 38.23
CA VAL A 21 -8.36 -6.56 38.62
C VAL A 21 -7.66 -5.40 39.34
N GLU A 22 -6.73 -5.68 40.25
CA GLU A 22 -5.91 -4.65 40.89
C GLU A 22 -5.08 -3.84 39.87
N ASP A 23 -4.50 -4.50 38.86
CA ASP A 23 -3.79 -3.82 37.76
C ASP A 23 -4.70 -2.88 36.98
N VAL A 24 -5.96 -3.28 36.71
CA VAL A 24 -6.94 -2.43 36.02
C VAL A 24 -7.30 -1.20 36.86
N GLU A 25 -7.41 -1.34 38.18
CA GLU A 25 -7.66 -0.22 39.10
C GLU A 25 -6.47 0.75 39.14
N LEU A 26 -5.24 0.22 39.24
CA LEU A 26 -4.03 1.03 39.18
C LEU A 26 -3.89 1.78 37.84
N LEU A 27 -4.17 1.09 36.72
CA LEU A 27 -4.19 1.70 35.40
C LEU A 27 -5.27 2.76 35.25
N THR A 28 -6.43 2.56 35.88
CA THR A 28 -7.51 3.55 35.90
C THR A 28 -7.04 4.85 36.57
N GLN A 29 -6.38 4.75 37.72
CA GLN A 29 -5.81 5.91 38.41
C GLN A 29 -4.71 6.58 37.57
N GLU A 30 -3.81 5.79 36.98
CA GLU A 30 -2.75 6.29 36.10
C GLU A 30 -3.31 7.09 34.93
N ILE A 31 -4.34 6.57 34.26
CA ILE A 31 -5.01 7.24 33.13
C ILE A 31 -5.63 8.57 33.59
N GLN A 32 -6.30 8.58 34.74
CA GLN A 32 -6.93 9.79 35.29
C GLN A 32 -5.90 10.85 35.64
N ASP A 33 -4.81 10.46 36.31
CA ASP A 33 -3.74 11.36 36.71
C ASP A 33 -3.09 11.98 35.47
N LEU A 34 -2.78 11.15 34.46
CA LEU A 34 -2.18 11.61 33.20
C LEU A 34 -3.14 12.50 32.40
N TYR A 35 -4.44 12.17 32.39
CA TYR A 35 -5.45 12.97 31.71
C TYR A 35 -5.59 14.36 32.35
N CYS A 36 -5.58 14.45 33.69
CA CYS A 36 -5.73 15.70 34.43
C CYS A 36 -4.45 16.55 34.55
N LEU A 37 -3.28 15.98 34.22
CA LEU A 37 -1.98 16.62 34.44
C LEU A 37 -1.78 17.91 33.61
N ASP A 38 -2.31 17.93 32.40
CA ASP A 38 -2.04 18.96 31.40
C ASP A 38 -3.22 19.12 30.42
N ALA A 39 -3.08 20.04 29.45
CA ALA A 39 -4.07 20.25 28.39
C ALA A 39 -3.69 19.59 27.05
N ILE A 40 -2.66 18.72 27.02
CA ILE A 40 -2.14 18.12 25.79
C ILE A 40 -3.20 17.15 25.22
N PRO A 41 -3.64 17.31 23.96
CA PRO A 41 -4.68 16.47 23.37
C PRO A 41 -4.22 15.02 23.22
N TRP A 42 -5.15 14.10 23.46
CA TRP A 42 -4.90 12.67 23.28
C TRP A 42 -5.42 12.21 21.93
N VAL A 43 -4.62 11.41 21.23
CA VAL A 43 -4.98 10.74 19.98
C VAL A 43 -4.91 9.25 20.24
N ILE A 44 -6.04 8.54 20.18
CA ILE A 44 -6.09 7.09 20.35
C ILE A 44 -6.16 6.44 18.98
N GLY A 45 -5.13 5.66 18.63
CA GLY A 45 -5.13 4.87 17.39
C GLY A 45 -5.97 3.61 17.55
N VAL A 46 -7.15 3.57 16.93
CA VAL A 46 -8.10 2.45 17.06
C VAL A 46 -8.27 1.72 15.74
N SER A 47 -7.87 0.45 15.70
CA SER A 47 -8.10 -0.47 14.58
C SER A 47 -9.34 -1.35 14.76
N TRP A 48 -10.09 -1.14 15.85
CA TRP A 48 -11.27 -1.92 16.24
C TRP A 48 -11.02 -3.42 16.41
N GLY A 49 -9.75 -3.82 16.56
CA GLY A 49 -9.37 -5.15 17.05
C GLY A 49 -9.39 -5.20 18.58
N LYS A 50 -9.18 -6.39 19.15
CA LYS A 50 -9.25 -6.63 20.60
C LYS A 50 -8.41 -5.64 21.42
N ASP A 51 -7.14 -5.44 21.05
CA ASP A 51 -6.20 -4.64 21.84
C ASP A 51 -6.57 -3.15 21.82
N SER A 52 -6.89 -2.62 20.64
CA SER A 52 -7.29 -1.22 20.48
C SER A 52 -8.66 -0.92 21.09
N SER A 53 -9.61 -1.86 20.98
CA SER A 53 -10.94 -1.71 21.59
C SER A 53 -10.84 -1.75 23.11
N ALA A 54 -9.98 -2.61 23.67
CA ALA A 54 -9.74 -2.68 25.11
C ALA A 54 -9.20 -1.36 25.66
N ILE A 55 -8.28 -0.70 24.94
CA ILE A 55 -7.72 0.59 25.37
C ILE A 55 -8.73 1.70 25.30
N LEU A 56 -9.50 1.77 24.20
CA LEU A 56 -10.55 2.78 24.09
C LEU A 56 -11.58 2.61 25.23
N GLN A 57 -11.97 1.37 25.51
CA GLN A 57 -12.87 1.05 26.62
C GLN A 57 -12.25 1.39 27.98
N LEU A 58 -10.97 1.06 28.19
CA LEU A 58 -10.22 1.38 29.42
C LEU A 58 -10.15 2.88 29.67
N ILE A 59 -9.75 3.65 28.65
CA ILE A 59 -9.66 5.10 28.78
C ILE A 59 -11.03 5.71 29.02
N TRP A 60 -12.05 5.30 28.26
CA TRP A 60 -13.40 5.79 28.45
C TRP A 60 -13.90 5.52 29.88
N ASN A 61 -13.77 4.28 30.36
CA ASN A 61 -14.23 3.91 31.70
C ASN A 61 -13.48 4.69 32.78
N ALA A 62 -12.17 4.87 32.63
CA ALA A 62 -11.35 5.65 33.55
C ALA A 62 -11.79 7.12 33.62
N ILE A 63 -11.96 7.79 32.48
CA ILE A 63 -12.35 9.21 32.46
C ILE A 63 -13.81 9.42 32.85
N SER A 64 -14.71 8.47 32.57
CA SER A 64 -16.14 8.64 32.86
C SER A 64 -16.47 8.70 34.35
N THR A 65 -15.54 8.25 35.21
CA THR A 65 -15.68 8.35 36.67
C THR A 65 -15.18 9.70 37.22
N LEU A 66 -14.53 10.53 36.40
CA LEU A 66 -14.09 11.85 36.79
C LEU A 66 -15.28 12.83 36.89
N PRO A 67 -15.21 13.85 37.79
CA PRO A 67 -16.15 14.96 37.79
C PRO A 67 -16.17 15.69 36.45
N LYS A 68 -17.34 16.17 36.03
CA LYS A 68 -17.54 16.83 34.72
C LYS A 68 -16.63 18.04 34.51
N GLU A 69 -16.26 18.72 35.60
CA GLU A 69 -15.38 19.88 35.61
C GLU A 69 -13.94 19.53 35.21
N LYS A 70 -13.52 18.28 35.41
CA LYS A 70 -12.21 17.78 34.99
C LYS A 70 -12.20 17.28 33.54
N LEU A 71 -13.35 17.13 32.89
CA LEU A 71 -13.47 16.63 31.51
C LEU A 71 -13.21 17.75 30.48
N HIS A 72 -12.03 18.39 30.56
CA HIS A 72 -11.70 19.56 29.73
C HIS A 72 -10.87 19.23 28.47
N LYS A 73 -10.31 18.02 28.38
CA LYS A 73 -9.35 17.63 27.33
C LYS A 73 -10.04 16.74 26.29
N THR A 74 -10.03 17.19 25.03
CA THR A 74 -10.56 16.37 23.94
C THR A 74 -9.67 15.17 23.65
N ILE A 75 -10.30 14.01 23.49
CA ILE A 75 -9.69 12.75 23.12
C ILE A 75 -10.13 12.42 21.69
N HIS A 76 -9.20 12.48 20.76
CA HIS A 76 -9.44 12.17 19.35
C HIS A 76 -9.21 10.68 19.11
N VAL A 77 -10.26 9.96 18.70
CA VAL A 77 -10.17 8.55 18.34
C VAL A 77 -10.01 8.46 16.84
N ILE A 78 -8.83 8.03 16.36
CA ILE A 78 -8.55 7.93 14.93
C ILE A 78 -8.61 6.47 14.46
N THR A 79 -9.24 6.27 13.31
CA THR A 79 -9.27 4.98 12.61
C THR A 79 -8.96 5.22 11.15
N THR A 80 -8.08 4.42 10.55
CA THR A 80 -7.74 4.56 9.13
C THR A 80 -8.41 3.47 8.30
N ASP A 81 -9.35 3.88 7.43
CA ASP A 81 -9.94 3.03 6.40
C ASP A 81 -9.05 3.06 5.16
N THR A 82 -8.46 1.92 4.81
CA THR A 82 -7.60 1.81 3.63
C THR A 82 -8.37 1.69 2.31
N LEU A 83 -9.71 1.64 2.37
CA LEU A 83 -10.63 1.41 1.25
C LEU A 83 -10.54 -0.01 0.65
N VAL A 84 -9.67 -0.86 1.19
CA VAL A 84 -9.50 -2.27 0.81
C VAL A 84 -9.49 -3.17 2.04
N GLU A 85 -10.04 -2.72 3.17
CA GLU A 85 -10.29 -3.56 4.35
C GLU A 85 -11.37 -4.61 4.05
N ASN A 86 -11.35 -5.74 4.76
CA ASN A 86 -12.42 -6.73 4.65
C ASN A 86 -13.82 -6.07 4.86
N PRO A 87 -14.81 -6.29 3.97
CA PRO A 87 -16.09 -5.57 4.03
C PRO A 87 -16.87 -5.74 5.32
N ILE A 88 -16.88 -6.95 5.90
CA ILE A 88 -17.56 -7.23 7.18
C ILE A 88 -16.90 -6.43 8.30
N ILE A 89 -15.57 -6.36 8.28
CA ILE A 89 -14.80 -5.59 9.26
C ILE A 89 -15.02 -4.09 9.07
N SER A 90 -15.06 -3.59 7.83
CA SER A 90 -15.35 -2.19 7.54
C SER A 90 -16.74 -1.78 8.03
N ALA A 91 -17.75 -2.63 7.80
CA ALA A 91 -19.10 -2.41 8.32
C ALA A 91 -19.13 -2.39 9.86
N TRP A 92 -18.44 -3.34 10.51
CA TRP A 92 -18.29 -3.38 11.97
C TRP A 92 -17.64 -2.10 12.51
N VAL A 93 -16.55 -1.66 11.90
CA VAL A 93 -15.82 -0.43 12.27
C VAL A 93 -16.74 0.80 12.16
N ARG A 94 -17.43 0.96 11.03
CA ARG A 94 -18.33 2.09 10.77
C ARG A 94 -19.47 2.14 11.79
N LYS A 95 -20.11 0.99 12.07
CA LYS A 95 -21.15 0.87 13.09
C LYS A 95 -20.62 1.24 14.48
N SER A 96 -19.45 0.72 14.85
CA SER A 96 -18.86 0.97 16.16
C SER A 96 -18.46 2.43 16.35
N MET A 97 -17.98 3.09 15.30
CA MET A 97 -17.72 4.54 15.31
C MET A 97 -18.99 5.37 15.48
N GLN A 98 -20.07 5.00 14.80
CA GLN A 98 -21.36 5.68 14.96
C GLN A 98 -21.88 5.56 16.39
N GLN A 99 -21.81 4.35 16.97
CA GLN A 99 -22.19 4.11 18.37
C GLN A 99 -21.33 4.94 19.34
N LEU A 100 -20.01 4.96 19.13
CA LEU A 100 -19.07 5.76 19.92
C LEU A 100 -19.42 7.25 19.89
N ASN A 101 -19.70 7.79 18.70
CA ASN A 101 -20.06 9.20 18.55
C ASN A 101 -21.37 9.54 19.27
N LEU A 102 -22.40 8.72 19.10
CA LEU A 102 -23.70 8.91 19.76
C LEU A 102 -23.57 8.86 21.29
N ALA A 103 -22.86 7.87 21.81
CA ALA A 103 -22.63 7.72 23.24
C ALA A 103 -21.81 8.87 23.83
N ALA A 104 -20.84 9.41 23.07
CA ALA A 104 -20.00 10.53 23.53
C ALA A 104 -20.83 11.80 23.68
N GLN A 105 -21.72 12.05 22.73
CA GLN A 105 -22.66 13.18 22.77
C GLN A 105 -23.69 13.03 23.90
N GLU A 106 -24.29 11.84 24.05
CA GLU A 106 -25.30 11.57 25.07
C GLU A 106 -24.73 11.70 26.50
N LYS A 107 -23.57 11.08 26.73
CA LYS A 107 -22.91 11.06 28.04
C LYS A 107 -22.06 12.32 28.29
N LYS A 108 -21.93 13.20 27.31
CA LYS A 108 -21.11 14.43 27.32
C LYS A 108 -19.65 14.14 27.71
N ILE A 109 -19.09 13.08 27.13
CA ILE A 109 -17.68 12.72 27.28
C ILE A 109 -16.91 13.36 26.10
N PRO A 110 -15.74 13.99 26.33
CA PRO A 110 -15.01 14.73 25.30
C PRO A 110 -14.22 13.77 24.37
N ILE A 111 -14.91 12.80 23.77
CA ILE A 111 -14.35 11.85 22.81
C ILE A 111 -14.91 12.15 21.42
N GLU A 112 -14.01 12.31 20.45
CA GLU A 112 -14.35 12.61 19.07
C GLU A 112 -13.77 11.55 18.12
N PRO A 113 -14.60 10.77 17.42
CA PRO A 113 -14.13 9.80 16.44
C PRO A 113 -13.85 10.42 15.05
N HIS A 114 -12.73 10.02 14.44
CA HIS A 114 -12.25 10.52 13.16
C HIS A 114 -11.92 9.35 12.22
N LEU A 115 -12.63 9.25 11.10
CA LEU A 115 -12.35 8.27 10.04
C LEU A 115 -11.37 8.87 9.04
N LEU A 116 -10.15 8.37 9.05
CA LEU A 116 -9.08 8.80 8.16
C LEU A 116 -9.05 7.91 6.92
N GLN A 117 -8.76 8.50 5.77
CA GLN A 117 -8.64 7.81 4.49
C GLN A 117 -7.39 8.27 3.74
N PRO A 118 -6.78 7.43 2.89
CA PRO A 118 -5.74 7.88 1.97
C PRO A 118 -6.29 8.91 0.98
N VAL A 119 -5.43 9.84 0.57
CA VAL A 119 -5.73 10.70 -0.57
C VAL A 119 -5.88 9.85 -1.83
N ILE A 120 -6.71 10.30 -2.79
CA ILE A 120 -7.09 9.48 -3.97
C ILE A 120 -5.87 8.96 -4.73
N VAL A 121 -4.85 9.79 -4.94
CA VAL A 121 -3.62 9.41 -5.67
C VAL A 121 -2.80 8.30 -4.98
N ASP A 122 -3.03 8.10 -3.68
CA ASP A 122 -2.34 7.12 -2.83
C ASP A 122 -3.16 5.84 -2.62
N THR A 123 -4.42 5.74 -3.09
CA THR A 123 -5.24 4.55 -2.88
C THR A 123 -4.68 3.31 -3.59
N PHE A 124 -5.14 2.14 -3.17
CA PHE A 124 -4.65 0.87 -3.68
C PHE A 124 -4.88 0.73 -5.19
N TRP A 125 -6.10 0.97 -5.65
CA TRP A 125 -6.45 0.79 -7.06
C TRP A 125 -5.85 1.85 -7.97
N VAL A 126 -5.75 3.11 -7.52
CA VAL A 126 -5.05 4.14 -8.31
C VAL A 126 -3.58 3.79 -8.52
N ASN A 127 -2.91 3.22 -7.51
CA ASN A 127 -1.52 2.78 -7.65
C ASN A 127 -1.40 1.49 -8.48
N LEU A 128 -2.26 0.49 -8.28
CA LEU A 128 -2.17 -0.79 -8.98
C LEU A 128 -2.70 -0.71 -10.41
N ILE A 129 -3.93 -0.23 -10.61
CA ILE A 129 -4.63 -0.14 -11.91
C ILE A 129 -4.23 1.12 -12.66
N GLY A 130 -4.18 2.27 -11.98
CA GLY A 130 -3.78 3.53 -12.62
C GLY A 130 -2.32 3.50 -13.05
N ARG A 131 -1.40 3.48 -12.05
CA ARG A 131 0.05 3.57 -12.30
C ARG A 131 0.68 2.26 -12.77
N GLY A 132 0.03 1.12 -12.50
CA GLY A 132 0.54 -0.22 -12.82
C GLY A 132 1.48 -0.78 -11.76
N TYR A 133 1.44 -0.33 -10.50
CA TYR A 133 2.34 -0.90 -9.49
C TYR A 133 2.07 -2.39 -9.29
N PRO A 134 3.11 -3.24 -9.22
CA PRO A 134 2.93 -4.64 -8.86
C PRO A 134 2.35 -4.75 -7.46
N ALA A 135 1.60 -5.82 -7.20
CA ALA A 135 1.04 -6.10 -5.88
C ALA A 135 2.13 -6.01 -4.78
N PRO A 136 1.84 -5.42 -3.60
CA PRO A 136 2.85 -5.21 -2.56
C PRO A 136 3.54 -6.51 -2.13
N ARG A 137 4.87 -6.48 -2.03
CA ARG A 137 5.65 -7.62 -1.49
C ARG A 137 6.59 -7.15 -0.38
N ASN A 138 7.21 -8.08 0.33
CA ASN A 138 8.12 -7.76 1.45
C ASN A 138 9.22 -6.74 1.08
N GLN A 139 9.79 -6.83 -0.13
CA GLN A 139 10.82 -5.91 -0.61
C GLN A 139 10.25 -4.64 -1.28
N PHE A 140 8.95 -4.62 -1.61
CA PHE A 140 8.29 -3.50 -2.28
C PHE A 140 6.92 -3.24 -1.64
N ARG A 141 6.94 -2.91 -0.35
CA ARG A 141 5.74 -2.71 0.48
C ARG A 141 5.27 -1.26 0.41
N TRP A 142 4.75 -0.86 -0.75
CA TRP A 142 4.33 0.53 -0.99
C TRP A 142 3.01 0.91 -0.30
N CYS A 143 2.15 -0.06 0.02
CA CYS A 143 0.80 0.15 0.55
C CYS A 143 0.78 0.67 1.99
N THR A 144 1.66 0.21 2.86
CA THR A 144 1.58 0.54 4.30
C THR A 144 1.88 2.02 4.57
N GLN A 145 2.88 2.56 3.88
CA GLN A 145 3.18 3.99 4.01
C GLN A 145 2.01 4.85 3.53
N ARG A 146 1.48 4.56 2.34
CA ARG A 146 0.44 5.36 1.68
C ARG A 146 -0.93 5.24 2.32
N LEU A 147 -1.37 4.00 2.57
CA LEU A 147 -2.74 3.71 2.99
C LEU A 147 -2.93 3.84 4.50
N LYS A 148 -1.91 3.56 5.32
CA LYS A 148 -2.03 3.52 6.79
C LYS A 148 -1.24 4.62 7.49
N ILE A 149 0.04 4.79 7.16
CA ILE A 149 0.93 5.69 7.92
C ILE A 149 0.69 7.16 7.53
N ASN A 150 0.59 7.48 6.24
CA ASN A 150 0.43 8.85 5.77
C ASN A 150 -0.86 9.52 6.30
N PRO A 151 -2.05 8.89 6.25
CA PRO A 151 -3.28 9.52 6.75
C PRO A 151 -3.21 9.81 8.26
N ALA A 152 -2.73 8.85 9.04
CA ALA A 152 -2.55 9.03 10.49
C ALA A 152 -1.52 10.12 10.80
N ASN A 153 -0.36 10.12 10.12
CA ASN A 153 0.67 11.12 10.31
C ASN A 153 0.20 12.52 9.93
N TYR A 154 -0.62 12.66 8.88
CA TYR A 154 -1.20 13.94 8.51
C TYR A 154 -2.06 14.49 9.66
N PHE A 155 -2.99 13.68 10.18
CA PHE A 155 -3.83 14.07 11.31
C PHE A 155 -3.01 14.45 12.56
N ILE A 156 -2.03 13.63 12.94
CA ILE A 156 -1.19 13.89 14.11
C ILE A 156 -0.38 15.18 13.92
N ARG A 157 0.14 15.45 12.72
CA ARG A 157 0.85 16.71 12.43
C ARG A 157 -0.05 17.93 12.54
N GLU A 158 -1.30 17.85 12.10
CA GLU A 158 -2.27 18.93 12.28
C GLU A 158 -2.56 19.16 13.78
N MET A 159 -2.69 18.10 14.57
CA MET A 159 -2.86 18.21 16.02
C MET A 159 -1.66 18.88 16.70
N VAL A 160 -0.43 18.48 16.33
CA VAL A 160 0.80 19.10 16.84
C VAL A 160 0.90 20.57 16.43
N ARG A 161 0.53 20.92 15.18
CA ARG A 161 0.52 22.31 14.71
C ARG A 161 -0.46 23.18 15.48
N ALA A 162 -1.63 22.65 15.81
CA ALA A 162 -2.67 23.39 16.52
C ALA A 162 -2.40 23.52 18.03
N ASN A 163 -1.79 22.51 18.66
CA ASN A 163 -1.70 22.41 20.12
C ASN A 163 -0.26 22.41 20.68
N GLY A 164 0.76 22.44 19.80
CA GLY A 164 2.19 22.38 20.17
C GLY A 164 2.69 20.96 20.42
N GLU A 165 1.91 20.13 21.12
CA GLU A 165 2.23 18.74 21.47
C GLU A 165 0.98 17.82 21.38
N THR A 166 1.20 16.50 21.35
CA THR A 166 0.10 15.51 21.42
C THR A 166 0.56 14.19 22.05
N ILE A 167 -0.36 13.50 22.74
CA ILE A 167 -0.13 12.15 23.28
C ILE A 167 -0.85 11.13 22.40
N LEU A 168 -0.10 10.29 21.73
CA LEU A 168 -0.57 9.16 20.93
C LEU A 168 -0.68 7.90 21.80
N VAL A 169 -1.90 7.41 21.99
CA VAL A 169 -2.17 6.18 22.73
C VAL A 169 -2.24 4.99 21.78
N LEU A 170 -1.46 3.94 22.05
CA LEU A 170 -1.35 2.74 21.21
C LEU A 170 -1.50 1.44 22.02
N GLY A 171 -2.08 0.42 21.38
CA GLY A 171 -2.27 -0.91 21.95
C GLY A 171 -1.20 -1.94 21.69
N THR A 172 0.04 -1.52 21.60
CA THR A 172 1.18 -2.42 21.46
C THR A 172 1.49 -3.12 22.78
N ARG A 173 1.76 -4.43 22.72
CA ARG A 173 2.10 -5.23 23.91
C ARG A 173 3.40 -6.00 23.74
N LYS A 174 4.16 -6.16 24.82
CA LYS A 174 5.40 -6.95 24.84
C LYS A 174 5.14 -8.42 24.51
N ALA A 175 3.98 -8.94 24.92
CA ALA A 175 3.56 -10.32 24.67
C ALA A 175 3.21 -10.62 23.20
N GLU A 176 3.15 -9.63 22.30
CA GLU A 176 2.81 -9.89 20.88
C GLU A 176 3.93 -10.56 20.09
N SER A 177 5.20 -10.23 20.37
CA SER A 177 6.36 -10.93 19.80
C SER A 177 7.67 -10.52 20.48
N SER A 178 8.68 -11.39 20.43
CA SER A 178 10.04 -11.09 20.93
C SER A 178 10.65 -9.85 20.28
N LYS A 179 10.43 -9.64 18.98
CA LYS A 179 10.88 -8.44 18.25
C LYS A 179 10.19 -7.18 18.76
N ARG A 180 8.86 -7.22 18.97
CA ARG A 180 8.11 -6.07 19.52
C ARG A 180 8.57 -5.76 20.95
N ALA A 181 8.76 -6.78 21.79
CA ALA A 181 9.29 -6.59 23.14
C ALA A 181 10.64 -5.88 23.15
N ALA A 182 11.59 -6.32 22.31
CA ALA A 182 12.90 -5.68 22.20
C ALA A 182 12.83 -4.23 21.70
N THR A 183 11.95 -3.93 20.73
CA THR A 183 11.73 -2.56 20.26
C THR A 183 11.13 -1.68 21.36
N MET A 184 10.11 -2.17 22.06
CA MET A 184 9.49 -1.44 23.18
C MET A 184 10.52 -1.15 24.28
N GLN A 185 11.34 -2.13 24.68
CA GLN A 185 12.41 -1.93 25.66
C GLN A 185 13.39 -0.83 25.26
N LYS A 186 13.76 -0.74 23.96
CA LYS A 186 14.61 0.35 23.47
C LYS A 186 13.95 1.72 23.61
N HIS A 187 12.66 1.83 23.31
CA HIS A 187 11.91 3.08 23.47
C HIS A 187 11.70 3.46 24.94
N GLN A 188 11.62 2.47 25.84
CA GLN A 188 11.49 2.70 27.29
C GLN A 188 12.68 3.44 27.89
N VAL A 189 13.90 3.21 27.39
CA VAL A 189 15.11 3.89 27.87
C VAL A 189 15.05 5.40 27.63
N GLY A 190 14.35 5.84 26.57
CA GLY A 190 14.20 7.25 26.21
C GLY A 190 12.96 7.93 26.79
N ARG A 191 12.25 7.29 27.74
CA ARG A 191 11.02 7.84 28.34
C ARG A 191 11.30 9.19 28.97
N VAL A 192 10.48 10.18 28.61
CA VAL A 192 10.55 11.53 29.19
C VAL A 192 9.83 11.54 30.53
N ARG A 193 8.82 10.69 30.69
CA ARG A 193 8.07 10.41 31.93
C ARG A 193 7.68 8.94 31.98
N ASP A 194 7.26 8.45 33.15
CA ASP A 194 6.75 7.09 33.27
C ASP A 194 5.66 6.82 32.21
N ARG A 195 5.88 5.76 31.42
CA ARG A 195 5.06 5.30 30.28
C ARG A 195 4.85 6.28 29.11
N LEU A 196 5.46 7.46 29.11
CA LEU A 196 5.49 8.38 27.97
C LEU A 196 6.83 8.32 27.24
N SER A 197 6.82 7.68 26.07
CA SER A 197 8.00 7.53 25.21
C SER A 197 7.97 8.54 24.06
N PRO A 198 9.08 9.19 23.69
CA PRO A 198 9.09 10.09 22.56
C PRO A 198 8.84 9.34 21.24
N ASN A 199 8.06 9.92 20.35
CA ASN A 199 7.84 9.39 19.01
C ASN A 199 9.05 9.73 18.11
N SER A 200 9.72 8.70 17.60
CA SER A 200 10.90 8.89 16.73
C SER A 200 10.57 9.49 15.36
N SER A 201 9.34 9.33 14.88
CA SER A 201 8.93 9.72 13.52
C SER A 201 8.17 11.04 13.46
N LEU A 202 7.60 11.47 14.60
CA LEU A 202 6.80 12.69 14.71
C LEU A 202 7.30 13.50 15.91
N PRO A 203 8.06 14.58 15.67
CA PRO A 203 8.45 15.50 16.73
C PRO A 203 7.23 16.02 17.50
N ASN A 204 7.39 16.26 18.80
CA ASN A 204 6.33 16.74 19.70
C ASN A 204 5.11 15.80 19.82
N SER A 205 5.28 14.51 19.50
CA SER A 205 4.33 13.45 19.81
C SER A 205 4.94 12.52 20.87
N LEU A 206 4.21 12.31 21.95
CA LEU A 206 4.55 11.31 22.99
C LEU A 206 3.68 10.08 22.80
N ILE A 207 4.23 8.89 23.06
CA ILE A 207 3.55 7.61 22.91
C ILE A 207 3.23 7.06 24.30
N TYR A 208 1.96 6.76 24.52
CA TYR A 208 1.44 6.12 25.73
C TYR A 208 0.92 4.71 25.41
N THR A 209 1.37 3.70 26.15
CA THR A 209 1.07 2.28 25.93
C THR A 209 0.52 1.63 27.21
N PRO A 210 -0.77 1.86 27.57
CA PRO A 210 -1.31 1.49 28.88
C PRO A 210 -1.30 -0.02 29.14
N ILE A 211 -1.57 -0.82 28.11
CA ILE A 211 -1.68 -2.29 28.22
C ILE A 211 -0.39 -3.02 27.81
N GLU A 212 0.78 -2.36 27.84
CA GLU A 212 2.02 -2.93 27.30
C GLU A 212 2.44 -4.27 27.91
N ASP A 213 2.04 -4.51 29.17
CA ASP A 213 2.34 -5.73 29.93
C ASP A 213 1.19 -6.76 29.92
N TRP A 214 0.08 -6.46 29.24
CA TRP A 214 -1.06 -7.37 29.18
C TRP A 214 -0.81 -8.56 28.26
N ARG A 215 -1.31 -9.72 28.70
CA ARG A 215 -1.39 -10.95 27.91
C ARG A 215 -2.65 -10.98 27.05
N ASN A 216 -2.71 -11.96 26.15
CA ASN A 216 -3.86 -12.10 25.24
C ASN A 216 -5.16 -12.45 25.99
N ASP A 217 -5.06 -13.35 26.97
CA ASP A 217 -6.17 -13.76 27.83
C ASP A 217 -6.68 -12.60 28.69
N GLU A 218 -5.79 -11.76 29.21
CA GLU A 218 -6.13 -10.57 30.00
C GLU A 218 -6.88 -9.51 29.18
N VAL A 219 -6.51 -9.30 27.92
CA VAL A 219 -7.24 -8.40 27.01
C VAL A 219 -8.68 -8.88 26.81
N TRP A 220 -8.87 -10.18 26.55
CA TRP A 220 -10.21 -10.73 26.39
C TRP A 220 -11.00 -10.76 27.69
N LEU A 221 -10.35 -11.08 28.81
CA LEU A 221 -10.95 -11.02 30.13
C LEU A 221 -11.48 -9.61 30.40
N TYR A 222 -10.71 -8.57 30.08
CA TYR A 222 -11.15 -7.19 30.20
C TYR A 222 -12.38 -6.89 29.33
N LEU A 223 -12.31 -7.23 28.04
CA LEU A 223 -13.42 -7.00 27.11
C LEU A 223 -14.70 -7.76 27.50
N MET A 224 -14.58 -8.93 28.13
CA MET A 224 -15.75 -9.75 28.50
C MET A 224 -16.35 -9.35 29.86
N GLN A 225 -15.55 -8.85 30.80
CA GLN A 225 -15.99 -8.56 32.17
C GLN A 225 -16.35 -7.10 32.41
N TRP A 226 -15.76 -6.15 31.66
CA TRP A 226 -16.08 -4.73 31.79
C TRP A 226 -17.08 -4.30 30.71
N GLU A 227 -18.02 -3.45 31.09
CA GLU A 227 -19.04 -2.93 30.19
C GLU A 227 -18.41 -2.07 29.07
N ASN A 228 -18.91 -2.24 27.86
CA ASN A 228 -18.57 -1.40 26.72
C ASN A 228 -19.38 -0.08 26.80
N PRO A 229 -18.72 1.07 27.00
CA PRO A 229 -19.41 2.28 27.39
C PRO A 229 -20.18 2.97 26.27
N TRP A 230 -19.96 2.59 25.00
CA TRP A 230 -20.72 3.10 23.85
C TRP A 230 -21.82 2.14 23.38
N GLY A 231 -22.17 1.14 24.20
CA GLY A 231 -23.27 0.21 23.91
C GLY A 231 -22.95 -0.82 22.82
N GLY A 232 -21.68 -0.97 22.46
CA GLY A 232 -21.21 -2.06 21.60
C GLY A 232 -21.26 -3.41 22.32
N ASN A 233 -21.47 -4.50 21.59
CA ASN A 233 -21.41 -5.84 22.18
C ASN A 233 -20.02 -6.44 21.95
N ASN A 234 -19.21 -6.53 23.01
CA ASN A 234 -17.88 -7.14 22.92
C ASN A 234 -17.94 -8.62 22.52
N LYS A 235 -19.08 -9.30 22.72
CA LYS A 235 -19.31 -10.66 22.23
C LYS A 235 -19.37 -10.72 20.72
N ASP A 236 -19.84 -9.67 20.03
CA ASP A 236 -19.87 -9.62 18.57
C ASP A 236 -18.43 -9.55 18.03
N LEU A 237 -17.57 -8.72 18.65
CA LEU A 237 -16.14 -8.70 18.33
C LEU A 237 -15.52 -10.08 18.54
N PHE A 238 -15.82 -10.73 19.66
CA PHE A 238 -15.35 -12.07 19.94
C PHE A 238 -15.83 -13.11 18.92
N ASN A 239 -17.10 -13.03 18.49
CA ASN A 239 -17.67 -13.89 17.45
C ASN A 239 -16.99 -13.66 16.09
N ILE A 240 -16.60 -12.43 15.74
CA ILE A 240 -15.79 -12.15 14.54
C ILE A 240 -14.45 -12.87 14.62
N TYR A 241 -13.74 -12.81 15.76
CA TYR A 241 -12.49 -13.55 15.96
C TYR A 241 -12.68 -15.08 15.92
N ARG A 242 -13.77 -15.59 16.50
CA ARG A 242 -14.12 -17.02 16.46
C ARG A 242 -14.36 -17.50 15.03
N GLY A 243 -15.24 -16.83 14.29
CA GLY A 243 -15.58 -17.20 12.91
C GLY A 243 -14.42 -17.06 11.92
N ALA A 244 -13.39 -16.29 12.27
CA ALA A 244 -12.15 -16.15 11.50
C ALA A 244 -11.07 -17.20 11.83
N THR A 245 -11.40 -18.20 12.63
CA THR A 245 -10.51 -19.30 13.02
C THR A 245 -10.97 -20.59 12.34
N ALA A 246 -10.03 -21.39 11.83
CA ALA A 246 -10.33 -22.57 11.00
C ALA A 246 -11.20 -23.61 11.72
N ASP A 247 -11.00 -23.80 13.03
CA ASP A 247 -11.74 -24.79 13.81
C ASP A 247 -13.06 -24.24 14.38
N ASN A 248 -13.41 -22.97 14.09
CA ASN A 248 -14.54 -22.24 14.67
C ASN A 248 -14.61 -22.26 16.22
N GLU A 249 -13.50 -22.63 16.86
CA GLU A 249 -13.36 -22.67 18.31
C GLU A 249 -12.53 -21.49 18.81
N CYS A 250 -12.97 -20.89 19.92
CA CYS A 250 -12.14 -20.01 20.72
C CYS A 250 -12.22 -20.42 22.19
N PRO A 251 -11.28 -21.25 22.67
CA PRO A 251 -11.17 -21.53 24.09
C PRO A 251 -10.74 -20.26 24.81
N LEU A 252 -11.64 -19.67 25.61
CA LEU A 252 -11.33 -18.70 26.66
C LEU A 252 -10.75 -19.45 27.86
N VAL A 253 -9.72 -20.25 27.62
CA VAL A 253 -9.13 -21.11 28.66
C VAL A 253 -7.94 -20.37 29.26
N VAL A 254 -7.92 -20.29 30.59
CA VAL A 254 -6.85 -19.65 31.39
C VAL A 254 -5.55 -20.50 31.38
N ASP A 255 -5.62 -21.73 30.88
CA ASP A 255 -4.48 -22.62 30.74
C ASP A 255 -3.68 -22.33 29.44
N THR A 256 -2.39 -22.02 29.63
CA THR A 256 -1.39 -21.77 28.58
C THR A 256 -1.15 -22.91 27.59
N SER A 257 -1.61 -24.13 27.91
CA SER A 257 -1.52 -25.28 27.01
C SER A 257 -2.40 -25.12 25.76
N THR A 258 -3.44 -24.28 25.83
CA THR A 258 -4.39 -24.06 24.74
C THR A 258 -4.23 -22.67 24.14
N PRO A 259 -3.98 -22.54 22.82
CA PRO A 259 -3.91 -21.24 22.15
C PRO A 259 -5.25 -20.49 22.30
N SER A 260 -5.24 -19.31 22.91
CA SER A 260 -6.42 -18.43 22.96
C SER A 260 -6.65 -17.75 21.61
N CYS A 261 -7.91 -17.50 21.23
CA CYS A 261 -8.17 -16.75 20.00
C CYS A 261 -7.58 -15.34 20.09
N GLY A 262 -6.98 -14.87 18.99
CA GLY A 262 -6.26 -13.59 18.98
C GLY A 262 -5.13 -13.50 17.95
N ASP A 263 -4.77 -14.63 17.32
CA ASP A 263 -3.82 -14.65 16.20
C ASP A 263 -4.49 -14.38 14.83
N SER A 264 -5.83 -14.47 14.75
CA SER A 264 -6.60 -14.07 13.58
C SER A 264 -6.42 -12.57 13.35
N ARG A 265 -5.78 -12.21 12.23
CA ARG A 265 -5.48 -10.82 11.87
C ARG A 265 -6.41 -10.37 10.76
N PHE A 266 -7.24 -9.40 11.10
CA PHE A 266 -8.05 -8.68 10.13
C PHE A 266 -7.23 -7.59 9.47
N GLY A 267 -7.20 -7.61 8.14
CA GLY A 267 -6.52 -6.60 7.36
C GLY A 267 -7.15 -6.42 5.99
N CYS A 268 -6.37 -5.81 5.10
CA CYS A 268 -6.81 -5.56 3.74
C CYS A 268 -7.03 -6.89 3.01
N TRP A 269 -8.19 -7.06 2.36
CA TRP A 269 -8.53 -8.29 1.63
C TRP A 269 -7.62 -8.50 0.41
N VAL A 270 -6.95 -7.45 -0.08
CA VAL A 270 -5.96 -7.49 -1.16
C VAL A 270 -4.53 -7.84 -0.70
N CYS A 271 -4.33 -8.24 0.56
CA CYS A 271 -2.98 -8.38 1.13
C CYS A 271 -2.22 -9.61 0.59
N THR A 272 -1.07 -9.33 -0.03
CA THR A 272 -0.14 -10.33 -0.61
C THR A 272 1.16 -10.47 0.20
N LEU A 273 1.23 -9.93 1.42
CA LEU A 273 2.39 -10.10 2.32
C LEU A 273 2.37 -11.44 3.07
N VAL A 274 1.18 -12.00 3.21
CA VAL A 274 0.94 -13.37 3.67
C VAL A 274 0.56 -14.21 2.46
N SER A 275 0.80 -15.52 2.48
CA SER A 275 0.52 -16.40 1.32
C SER A 275 -0.96 -16.74 1.15
N LYS A 276 -1.76 -16.62 2.22
CA LYS A 276 -3.20 -16.86 2.23
C LYS A 276 -3.88 -15.96 3.24
N ASP A 277 -5.08 -15.49 2.91
CA ASP A 277 -5.96 -14.84 3.89
C ASP A 277 -6.77 -15.92 4.63
N LYS A 278 -6.13 -16.54 5.62
CA LYS A 278 -6.75 -17.60 6.43
C LYS A 278 -8.02 -17.13 7.15
N SER A 279 -8.08 -15.85 7.51
CA SER A 279 -9.22 -15.29 8.24
C SER A 279 -10.44 -15.13 7.34
N MET A 280 -10.26 -14.61 6.13
CA MET A 280 -11.34 -14.54 5.14
C MET A 280 -11.75 -15.93 4.64
N GLU A 281 -10.80 -16.83 4.39
CA GLU A 281 -11.06 -18.23 4.04
C GLU A 281 -11.91 -18.91 5.13
N ALA A 282 -11.51 -18.79 6.40
CA ALA A 282 -12.25 -19.37 7.52
C ALA A 282 -13.65 -18.75 7.68
N MET A 283 -13.81 -17.42 7.51
CA MET A 283 -15.13 -16.79 7.58
C MET A 283 -16.09 -17.36 6.54
N ILE A 284 -15.62 -17.58 5.31
CA ILE A 284 -16.44 -18.14 4.22
C ILE A 284 -16.75 -19.62 4.48
N GLN A 285 -15.77 -20.39 4.97
CA GLN A 285 -15.95 -21.82 5.25
C GLN A 285 -16.89 -22.07 6.43
N ASN A 286 -16.83 -21.22 7.46
CA ASN A 286 -17.61 -21.37 8.69
C ASN A 286 -19.06 -20.87 8.55
N ASP A 287 -19.37 -20.13 7.48
CA ASP A 287 -20.67 -19.47 7.30
C ASP A 287 -21.01 -19.32 5.82
N GLU A 288 -21.97 -20.12 5.34
CA GLU A 288 -22.43 -20.10 3.94
C GLU A 288 -23.00 -18.73 3.53
N GLU A 289 -23.56 -17.95 4.47
CA GLU A 289 -24.05 -16.59 4.19
C GLU A 289 -22.93 -15.60 3.86
N LYS A 290 -21.66 -16.01 4.02
CA LYS A 290 -20.48 -15.22 3.68
C LYS A 290 -19.87 -15.58 2.33
N GLU A 291 -20.44 -16.52 1.58
CA GLU A 291 -19.91 -16.96 0.28
C GLU A 291 -19.85 -15.82 -0.76
N TRP A 292 -20.69 -14.79 -0.63
CA TRP A 292 -20.63 -13.59 -1.48
C TRP A 292 -19.27 -12.88 -1.46
N MET A 293 -18.41 -13.10 -0.45
CA MET A 293 -17.04 -12.55 -0.42
C MET A 293 -16.02 -13.32 -1.27
N LYS A 294 -16.38 -14.48 -1.82
CA LYS A 294 -15.49 -15.31 -2.64
C LYS A 294 -14.78 -14.57 -3.79
N PRO A 295 -15.43 -13.65 -4.53
CA PRO A 295 -14.74 -12.87 -5.57
C PRO A 295 -13.52 -12.07 -5.06
N LEU A 296 -13.54 -11.63 -3.79
CA LEU A 296 -12.39 -10.94 -3.18
C LEU A 296 -11.20 -11.88 -2.98
N LEU A 297 -11.48 -13.11 -2.55
CA LEU A 297 -10.46 -14.14 -2.35
C LEU A 297 -9.81 -14.54 -3.69
N ASP A 298 -10.63 -14.66 -4.74
CA ASP A 298 -10.16 -15.00 -6.08
C ASP A 298 -9.20 -13.93 -6.63
N ILE A 299 -9.60 -12.65 -6.56
CA ILE A 299 -8.73 -11.52 -6.96
C ILE A 299 -7.44 -11.52 -6.13
N ARG A 300 -7.54 -11.67 -4.81
CA ARG A 300 -6.36 -11.68 -3.93
C ARG A 300 -5.38 -12.79 -4.30
N ASN A 301 -5.89 -13.99 -4.59
CA ASN A 301 -5.07 -15.13 -4.96
C ASN A 301 -4.40 -14.94 -6.31
N GLU A 302 -5.08 -14.28 -7.26
CA GLU A 302 -4.49 -13.94 -8.55
C GLU A 302 -3.46 -12.81 -8.48
N LEU A 303 -3.55 -11.94 -7.47
CA LEU A 303 -2.52 -10.94 -7.17
C LEU A 303 -1.27 -11.56 -6.51
N ASP A 304 -1.42 -12.67 -5.76
CA ASP A 304 -0.34 -13.35 -5.02
C ASP A 304 0.45 -14.37 -5.86
N VAL A 305 0.88 -13.98 -7.07
CA VAL A 305 1.66 -14.86 -7.96
C VAL A 305 3.15 -14.70 -7.71
N ARG A 306 3.89 -15.81 -7.55
CA ARG A 306 5.34 -15.77 -7.31
C ARG A 306 6.12 -15.04 -8.41
N ASN A 307 5.77 -15.26 -9.67
CA ASN A 307 6.37 -14.62 -10.83
C ASN A 307 5.27 -13.99 -11.70
N ASP A 308 5.29 -12.66 -11.82
CA ASP A 308 4.34 -11.86 -12.60
C ASP A 308 5.04 -11.13 -13.76
N TYR A 309 6.19 -11.59 -14.20
CA TYR A 309 7.04 -10.89 -15.17
C TYR A 309 6.39 -10.78 -16.55
N ASP A 310 5.63 -11.79 -16.95
CA ASP A 310 4.80 -11.82 -18.16
C ASP A 310 3.71 -10.75 -18.15
N LYS A 311 3.33 -10.28 -16.95
CA LYS A 311 2.29 -9.25 -16.76
C LYS A 311 2.85 -7.83 -16.78
N ARG A 312 4.18 -7.66 -16.76
CA ARG A 312 4.85 -6.40 -16.45
C ARG A 312 5.68 -5.90 -17.63
N ASP A 313 5.75 -4.59 -17.76
CA ASP A 313 6.61 -3.92 -18.73
C ASP A 313 8.08 -4.23 -18.41
N PHE A 314 8.89 -4.43 -19.44
CA PHE A 314 10.32 -4.68 -19.30
C PHE A 314 11.09 -3.43 -18.82
N ARG A 315 10.49 -2.24 -18.97
CA ARG A 315 11.01 -0.94 -18.51
C ARG A 315 10.42 -0.59 -17.15
N ARG A 316 11.18 0.11 -16.32
CA ARG A 316 10.71 0.76 -15.10
C ARG A 316 9.70 1.86 -15.44
N ILE A 317 9.03 2.41 -14.43
CA ILE A 317 7.96 3.42 -14.64
C ILE A 317 8.43 4.67 -15.42
N TRP A 318 9.72 4.99 -15.35
CA TRP A 318 10.33 6.10 -16.08
C TRP A 318 10.83 5.74 -17.49
N GLY A 319 10.54 4.52 -17.96
CA GLY A 319 10.90 4.02 -19.29
C GLY A 319 12.31 3.45 -19.41
N GLU A 320 13.10 3.42 -18.33
CA GLU A 320 14.45 2.86 -18.33
C GLU A 320 14.46 1.36 -17.99
N VAL A 321 15.33 0.59 -18.65
CA VAL A 321 15.62 -0.79 -18.29
C VAL A 321 16.67 -0.80 -17.19
N GLN A 322 16.30 -1.26 -16.00
CA GLN A 322 17.20 -1.37 -14.87
C GLN A 322 17.61 -2.83 -14.69
N LEU A 323 18.92 -3.09 -14.58
CA LEU A 323 19.47 -4.42 -14.35
C LEU A 323 19.74 -4.65 -12.86
N PHE A 324 19.58 -5.89 -12.40
CA PHE A 324 19.91 -6.33 -11.05
C PHE A 324 20.72 -7.62 -11.07
N GLU A 325 21.72 -7.69 -10.20
CA GLU A 325 22.50 -8.90 -9.98
C GLU A 325 21.77 -9.83 -9.03
N ARG A 326 21.41 -11.01 -9.52
CA ARG A 326 20.88 -12.09 -8.70
C ARG A 326 21.96 -13.12 -8.50
N ASN A 327 22.32 -13.32 -7.23
CA ASN A 327 23.11 -14.47 -6.83
C ASN A 327 22.16 -15.57 -6.41
N LYS A 328 22.04 -16.61 -7.24
CA LYS A 328 21.25 -17.80 -6.93
C LYS A 328 22.16 -19.01 -7.09
N ASP A 329 22.28 -19.80 -6.03
CA ASP A 329 23.03 -21.07 -6.03
C ASP A 329 24.51 -20.95 -6.47
N GLY A 330 25.15 -19.80 -6.23
CA GLY A 330 26.56 -19.55 -6.56
C GLY A 330 26.81 -18.98 -7.96
N GLU A 331 25.77 -18.86 -8.79
CA GLU A 331 25.82 -18.20 -10.09
C GLU A 331 25.26 -16.76 -9.98
N THR A 332 26.02 -15.79 -10.49
CA THR A 332 25.60 -14.40 -10.61
C THR A 332 24.95 -14.19 -11.97
N SER A 333 23.62 -14.06 -12.02
CA SER A 333 22.89 -13.64 -13.22
C SER A 333 22.59 -12.15 -13.17
N VAL A 334 22.69 -11.48 -14.31
CA VAL A 334 22.28 -10.07 -14.46
C VAL A 334 20.98 -10.04 -15.22
N GLU A 335 19.89 -9.72 -14.53
CA GLU A 335 18.55 -9.76 -15.11
C GLU A 335 17.88 -8.38 -15.07
N PRO A 336 17.05 -8.02 -16.06
CA PRO A 336 16.24 -6.82 -16.00
C PRO A 336 15.19 -6.92 -14.88
N ILE A 337 14.98 -5.83 -14.18
CA ILE A 337 13.89 -5.68 -13.22
C ILE A 337 12.67 -5.16 -13.99
N PRO A 338 11.57 -5.93 -14.07
CA PRO A 338 10.36 -5.43 -14.72
C PRO A 338 9.84 -4.17 -14.01
N GLY A 339 9.03 -3.38 -14.71
CA GLY A 339 8.35 -2.19 -14.19
C GLY A 339 6.84 -2.39 -14.03
N PRO A 340 5.98 -1.45 -14.41
CA PRO A 340 4.57 -1.52 -14.09
C PRO A 340 3.83 -2.65 -14.85
N TYR A 341 2.62 -3.01 -14.42
CA TYR A 341 1.69 -3.82 -15.21
C TYR A 341 1.43 -3.16 -16.56
N THR A 342 1.36 -3.98 -17.62
CA THR A 342 1.06 -3.51 -18.98
C THR A 342 -0.38 -3.00 -19.09
N LYS A 343 -0.70 -2.29 -20.18
CA LYS A 343 -2.06 -1.77 -20.45
C LYS A 343 -3.13 -2.86 -20.28
N TYR A 344 -2.94 -3.99 -20.96
CA TYR A 344 -3.84 -5.15 -20.89
C TYR A 344 -4.11 -5.60 -19.44
N TRP A 345 -3.07 -5.76 -18.62
CA TRP A 345 -3.25 -6.23 -17.25
C TRP A 345 -3.89 -5.17 -16.34
N ARG A 346 -3.66 -3.87 -16.59
CA ARG A 346 -4.35 -2.81 -15.84
C ARG A 346 -5.86 -2.80 -16.16
N GLU A 347 -6.23 -2.95 -17.43
CA GLU A 347 -7.62 -3.11 -17.86
C GLU A 347 -8.26 -4.38 -17.31
N TYR A 348 -7.52 -5.49 -17.30
CA TYR A 348 -7.95 -6.74 -16.69
C TYR A 348 -8.29 -6.56 -15.21
N TRP A 349 -7.39 -5.97 -14.42
CA TRP A 349 -7.65 -5.75 -12.99
C TRP A 349 -8.83 -4.82 -12.74
N LEU A 350 -9.00 -3.78 -13.57
CA LEU A 350 -10.18 -2.92 -13.50
C LEU A 350 -11.47 -3.73 -13.72
N LYS A 351 -11.50 -4.54 -14.78
CA LYS A 351 -12.62 -5.42 -15.11
C LYS A 351 -12.92 -6.38 -13.95
N SER A 352 -11.90 -7.06 -13.42
CA SER A 352 -12.06 -8.03 -12.32
C SER A 352 -12.64 -7.38 -11.06
N VAL A 353 -12.16 -6.20 -10.67
CA VAL A 353 -12.67 -5.51 -9.47
C VAL A 353 -14.10 -5.01 -9.66
N LEU A 354 -14.43 -4.47 -10.82
CA LEU A 354 -15.80 -4.06 -11.15
C LEU A 354 -16.75 -5.25 -11.20
N GLN A 355 -16.32 -6.38 -11.76
CA GLN A 355 -17.11 -7.62 -11.79
C GLN A 355 -17.36 -8.13 -10.38
N ALA A 356 -16.31 -8.20 -9.54
CA ALA A 356 -16.47 -8.57 -8.14
C ALA A 356 -17.44 -7.63 -7.41
N GLN A 357 -17.33 -6.31 -7.60
CA GLN A 357 -18.25 -5.35 -7.01
C GLN A 357 -19.70 -5.62 -7.45
N THR A 358 -19.96 -5.76 -8.76
CA THR A 358 -21.31 -6.01 -9.29
C THR A 358 -21.89 -7.32 -8.76
N THR A 359 -21.12 -8.41 -8.79
CA THR A 359 -21.54 -9.71 -8.25
C THR A 359 -21.87 -9.61 -6.77
N MET A 360 -21.01 -8.97 -5.98
CA MET A 360 -21.21 -8.82 -4.54
C MET A 360 -22.44 -7.99 -4.21
N ARG A 361 -22.74 -6.92 -4.96
CA ARG A 361 -23.97 -6.12 -4.76
C ARG A 361 -25.25 -6.92 -5.01
N GLN A 362 -25.19 -7.98 -5.84
CA GLN A 362 -26.32 -8.86 -6.12
C GLN A 362 -26.47 -9.98 -5.10
N THR A 363 -25.36 -10.56 -4.64
CA THR A 363 -25.35 -11.75 -3.78
C THR A 363 -25.24 -11.44 -2.29
N ALA A 364 -24.75 -10.26 -1.91
CA ALA A 364 -24.60 -9.89 -0.51
C ALA A 364 -25.97 -9.71 0.19
N PRO A 365 -26.01 -9.90 1.52
CA PRO A 365 -27.15 -9.53 2.36
C PRO A 365 -27.57 -8.07 2.16
N GLU A 366 -28.86 -7.76 2.34
CA GLU A 366 -29.44 -6.44 2.04
C GLU A 366 -28.68 -5.28 2.69
N ASN A 367 -28.18 -5.47 3.91
CA ASN A 367 -27.42 -4.48 4.67
C ASN A 367 -25.96 -4.31 4.20
N MET A 368 -25.51 -5.02 3.17
CA MET A 368 -24.17 -4.94 2.58
C MET A 368 -24.18 -4.78 1.05
N ARG A 369 -25.35 -4.60 0.42
CA ARG A 369 -25.46 -4.41 -1.03
C ARG A 369 -24.98 -3.04 -1.52
N ASP A 370 -24.70 -2.11 -0.63
CA ASP A 370 -24.11 -0.79 -0.93
C ASP A 370 -22.57 -0.82 -1.02
N ILE A 371 -21.97 -2.02 -0.98
CA ILE A 371 -20.53 -2.18 -1.03
C ILE A 371 -19.90 -1.49 -2.24
N THR A 372 -18.78 -0.81 -2.01
CA THR A 372 -17.99 -0.14 -3.03
C THR A 372 -16.54 -0.57 -2.87
N LEU A 373 -16.04 -1.37 -3.82
CA LEU A 373 -14.66 -1.86 -3.86
C LEU A 373 -13.73 -0.87 -4.57
N ILE A 374 -14.27 -0.10 -5.51
CA ILE A 374 -13.57 0.98 -6.22
C ILE A 374 -14.51 2.15 -6.41
N SER A 375 -14.11 3.33 -5.94
CA SER A 375 -14.94 4.53 -5.96
C SER A 375 -14.89 5.26 -7.31
N LEU A 376 -15.90 6.08 -7.60
CA LEU A 376 -15.90 6.96 -8.78
C LEU A 376 -14.71 7.93 -8.82
N ALA A 377 -14.27 8.40 -7.65
CA ALA A 377 -13.09 9.26 -7.55
C ALA A 377 -11.79 8.51 -7.93
N GLU A 378 -11.67 7.25 -7.53
CA GLU A 378 -10.54 6.40 -7.96
C GLU A 378 -10.60 6.10 -9.46
N LEU A 379 -11.78 5.79 -10.00
CA LEU A 379 -11.98 5.57 -11.44
C LEU A 379 -11.61 6.82 -12.25
N SER A 380 -12.01 8.01 -11.81
CA SER A 380 -11.65 9.28 -12.42
C SER A 380 -10.13 9.48 -12.45
N GLU A 381 -9.44 9.26 -11.33
CA GLU A 381 -7.98 9.40 -11.27
C GLU A 381 -7.27 8.33 -12.10
N ILE A 382 -7.80 7.10 -12.16
CA ILE A 382 -7.29 6.05 -13.06
C ILE A 382 -7.41 6.49 -14.52
N ARG A 383 -8.59 6.98 -14.94
CA ARG A 383 -8.82 7.51 -16.30
C ARG A 383 -7.86 8.65 -16.60
N ARG A 384 -7.64 9.58 -15.65
CA ARG A 384 -6.66 10.66 -15.77
C ARG A 384 -5.26 10.12 -16.04
N ILE A 385 -4.80 9.17 -15.22
CA ILE A 385 -3.46 8.58 -15.38
C ILE A 385 -3.30 7.91 -16.74
N TRP A 386 -4.31 7.17 -17.20
CA TRP A 386 -4.26 6.48 -18.49
C TRP A 386 -4.20 7.48 -19.66
N LEU A 387 -5.07 8.49 -19.65
CA LEU A 387 -5.11 9.51 -20.70
C LEU A 387 -3.88 10.43 -20.69
N GLU A 388 -3.49 10.97 -19.54
CA GLU A 388 -2.52 12.06 -19.43
C GLU A 388 -1.08 11.59 -19.18
N ASP A 389 -0.91 10.58 -18.32
CA ASP A 389 0.42 10.11 -17.91
C ASP A 389 0.89 8.92 -18.77
N LYS A 390 -0.04 8.12 -19.29
CA LYS A 390 0.25 6.96 -20.17
C LYS A 390 -0.02 7.23 -21.64
N HIS A 391 -0.72 8.32 -21.99
CA HIS A 391 -1.07 8.72 -23.35
C HIS A 391 -1.99 7.72 -24.07
N GLU A 392 -2.85 7.02 -23.32
CA GLU A 392 -3.77 5.98 -23.80
C GLU A 392 -5.14 6.58 -24.11
N PHE A 393 -5.21 7.36 -25.18
CA PHE A 393 -6.43 8.10 -25.56
C PHE A 393 -7.48 7.25 -26.29
N ASP A 394 -7.32 5.93 -26.34
CA ASP A 394 -8.42 5.01 -26.66
C ASP A 394 -9.48 4.95 -25.56
N ASP A 395 -9.17 5.52 -24.38
CA ASP A 395 -10.11 5.77 -23.28
C ASP A 395 -10.95 4.53 -22.94
N SER A 396 -10.27 3.45 -22.57
CA SER A 396 -10.91 2.15 -22.32
C SER A 396 -11.75 2.10 -21.04
N LEU A 397 -11.50 2.98 -20.06
CA LEU A 397 -12.17 2.92 -18.75
C LEU A 397 -13.70 3.08 -18.82
N PRO A 398 -14.27 4.11 -19.49
CA PRO A 398 -15.72 4.23 -19.63
C PRO A 398 -16.36 2.99 -20.30
N ARG A 399 -15.69 2.44 -21.31
CA ARG A 399 -16.15 1.23 -22.02
C ARG A 399 -16.17 0.01 -21.10
N ILE A 400 -15.10 -0.23 -20.35
CA ILE A 400 -15.00 -1.34 -19.38
C ILE A 400 -16.07 -1.18 -18.28
N TYR A 401 -16.27 0.05 -17.78
CA TYR A 401 -17.27 0.33 -16.76
C TYR A 401 -18.68 -0.02 -17.27
N GLN A 402 -19.05 0.45 -18.46
CA GLN A 402 -20.36 0.16 -19.06
C GLN A 402 -20.55 -1.33 -19.37
N GLU A 403 -19.53 -2.01 -19.90
CA GLU A 403 -19.58 -3.45 -20.20
C GLU A 403 -19.89 -4.28 -18.94
N VAL A 404 -19.28 -3.92 -17.81
CA VAL A 404 -19.36 -4.72 -16.57
C VAL A 404 -20.55 -4.34 -15.69
N THR A 405 -20.87 -3.05 -15.60
CA THR A 405 -21.92 -2.54 -14.70
C THR A 405 -23.26 -2.36 -15.40
N GLY A 406 -23.27 -2.20 -16.73
CA GLY A 406 -24.44 -1.79 -17.50
C GLY A 406 -24.77 -0.30 -17.39
N GLU A 407 -24.02 0.47 -16.61
CA GLU A 407 -24.22 1.90 -16.38
C GLU A 407 -23.20 2.75 -17.15
N GLU A 408 -23.59 3.95 -17.55
CA GLU A 408 -22.65 4.90 -18.17
C GLU A 408 -21.72 5.50 -17.12
N PHE A 409 -20.42 5.51 -17.39
CA PHE A 409 -19.45 6.14 -16.49
C PHE A 409 -19.51 7.66 -16.61
N GLN A 410 -19.91 8.33 -15.54
CA GLN A 410 -19.85 9.79 -15.44
C GLN A 410 -18.61 10.21 -14.66
N ASP A 411 -17.65 10.82 -15.37
CA ASP A 411 -16.42 11.30 -14.73
C ASP A 411 -16.72 12.56 -13.89
N PRO A 412 -16.44 12.57 -12.57
CA PRO A 412 -16.65 13.74 -11.72
C PRO A 412 -15.75 14.93 -12.08
N ARG A 413 -14.71 14.72 -12.90
CA ARG A 413 -13.76 15.77 -13.28
C ARG A 413 -14.35 16.67 -14.38
N PRO A 414 -14.42 18.00 -14.17
CA PRO A 414 -14.93 18.92 -15.18
C PRO A 414 -14.15 18.85 -16.49
N GLY A 415 -14.86 18.66 -17.61
CA GLY A 415 -14.28 18.64 -18.95
C GLY A 415 -13.57 17.35 -19.34
N ALA A 416 -13.74 16.26 -18.56
CA ALA A 416 -13.15 14.96 -18.86
C ALA A 416 -13.57 14.39 -20.23
N ASP A 417 -14.79 14.71 -20.68
CA ASP A 417 -15.33 14.18 -21.95
C ASP A 417 -14.88 14.96 -23.19
N TYR A 418 -14.14 16.07 -23.00
CA TYR A 418 -13.58 16.82 -24.12
C TYR A 418 -12.22 16.24 -24.54
N SER A 419 -12.24 15.31 -25.49
CA SER A 419 -11.03 14.85 -26.16
C SER A 419 -10.94 15.25 -27.63
N LEU A 420 -9.72 15.64 -28.05
CA LEU A 420 -9.38 15.90 -29.46
C LEU A 420 -8.75 14.66 -30.11
N LEU A 421 -8.25 13.73 -29.29
CA LEU A 421 -7.70 12.45 -29.69
C LEU A 421 -8.55 11.41 -28.95
N GLY A 422 -9.29 10.59 -29.69
CA GLY A 422 -10.16 9.58 -29.14
C GLY A 422 -9.87 8.20 -29.74
N ASN A 423 -10.85 7.32 -29.59
CA ASN A 423 -10.77 5.94 -30.07
C ASN A 423 -10.59 5.84 -31.60
N ASP A 424 -11.18 6.77 -32.35
CA ASP A 424 -11.06 6.79 -33.82
C ASP A 424 -9.61 7.06 -34.25
N GLU A 425 -8.97 8.09 -33.68
CA GLU A 425 -7.56 8.38 -33.94
C GLU A 425 -6.64 7.24 -33.46
N TRP A 426 -6.98 6.61 -32.33
CA TRP A 426 -6.23 5.46 -31.82
C TRP A 426 -6.28 4.28 -32.79
N ALA A 427 -7.46 3.94 -33.30
CA ALA A 427 -7.64 2.86 -34.28
C ALA A 427 -6.84 3.10 -35.57
N VAL A 428 -6.82 4.35 -36.06
CA VAL A 428 -6.00 4.72 -37.23
C VAL A 428 -4.51 4.55 -36.95
N LEU A 429 -4.04 4.92 -35.75
CA LEU A 429 -2.64 4.72 -35.37
C LEU A 429 -2.28 3.23 -35.25
N GLU A 430 -3.16 2.42 -34.68
CA GLU A 430 -2.97 0.96 -34.62
C GLU A 430 -2.81 0.35 -36.01
N GLU A 431 -3.64 0.77 -36.97
CA GLU A 431 -3.56 0.34 -38.36
C GLU A 431 -2.23 0.74 -39.01
N ILE A 432 -1.83 2.01 -38.87
CA ILE A 432 -0.57 2.53 -39.44
C ILE A 432 0.66 1.84 -38.84
N CYS A 433 0.63 1.53 -37.55
CA CYS A 433 1.74 0.90 -36.85
C CYS A 433 1.84 -0.61 -37.11
N ALA A 434 0.86 -1.20 -37.82
CA ALA A 434 0.88 -2.59 -38.28
C ALA A 434 1.20 -3.62 -37.17
N GLY A 435 0.72 -3.38 -35.94
CA GLY A 435 0.93 -4.27 -34.80
C GLY A 435 2.26 -4.10 -34.06
N ASP A 436 3.11 -3.14 -34.43
CA ASP A 436 4.28 -2.76 -33.62
C ASP A 436 3.84 -1.92 -32.41
N ALA A 437 3.78 -2.56 -31.24
CA ALA A 437 3.37 -1.94 -29.99
C ALA A 437 4.29 -0.77 -29.55
N MET A 438 5.60 -0.85 -29.82
CA MET A 438 6.54 0.19 -29.44
C MET A 438 6.39 1.41 -30.34
N HIS A 439 6.18 1.17 -31.63
CA HIS A 439 5.91 2.23 -32.60
C HIS A 439 4.58 2.94 -32.28
N LEU A 440 3.53 2.18 -31.98
CA LEU A 440 2.23 2.72 -31.54
C LEU A 440 2.38 3.59 -30.29
N GLU A 441 3.07 3.08 -29.26
CA GLU A 441 3.31 3.83 -28.02
C GLU A 441 4.07 5.13 -28.29
N LEU A 442 5.11 5.10 -29.13
CA LEU A 442 5.87 6.28 -29.49
C LEU A 442 5.00 7.32 -30.20
N MET A 443 4.22 6.91 -31.20
CA MET A 443 3.34 7.83 -31.95
C MET A 443 2.27 8.43 -31.04
N ALA A 444 1.61 7.60 -30.22
CA ALA A 444 0.61 8.07 -29.25
C ALA A 444 1.20 9.09 -28.27
N LYS A 445 2.38 8.80 -27.70
CA LYS A 445 3.11 9.71 -26.82
C LYS A 445 3.44 11.04 -27.49
N LEU A 446 3.96 11.02 -28.72
CA LEU A 446 4.34 12.23 -29.43
C LEU A 446 3.12 13.13 -29.71
N LEU A 447 2.02 12.54 -30.18
CA LEU A 447 0.78 13.27 -30.50
C LEU A 447 0.13 13.86 -29.25
N ASP A 448 -0.03 13.06 -28.20
CA ASP A 448 -0.65 13.56 -26.98
C ASP A 448 0.27 14.55 -26.23
N THR A 449 1.59 14.36 -26.25
CA THR A 449 2.53 15.38 -25.73
C THR A 449 2.38 16.71 -26.47
N GLU A 450 2.33 16.70 -27.81
CA GLU A 450 2.07 17.93 -28.60
C GLU A 450 0.80 18.63 -28.14
N ARG A 451 -0.30 17.86 -28.04
CA ARG A 451 -1.63 18.31 -27.64
C ARG A 451 -1.63 18.91 -26.22
N GLN A 452 -0.98 18.26 -25.26
CA GLN A 452 -0.89 18.76 -23.88
C GLN A 452 -0.17 20.11 -23.83
N PHE A 453 0.90 20.29 -24.61
CA PHE A 453 1.61 21.58 -24.70
C PHE A 453 0.81 22.65 -25.45
N ARG A 454 -0.04 22.27 -26.41
CA ARG A 454 -0.93 23.21 -27.11
C ARG A 454 -1.93 23.91 -26.17
N LYS A 455 -2.35 23.25 -25.08
CA LYS A 455 -3.23 23.83 -24.05
C LYS A 455 -2.50 24.82 -23.12
N ARG A 456 -1.16 24.87 -23.13
CA ARG A 456 -0.37 25.74 -22.25
C ARG A 456 -0.19 27.12 -22.88
N SER A 457 -0.20 28.16 -22.04
CA SER A 457 0.06 29.55 -22.47
C SER A 457 1.47 29.75 -23.05
N ARG A 458 2.44 28.95 -22.62
CA ARG A 458 3.81 28.90 -23.15
C ARG A 458 4.25 27.45 -23.34
N ARG A 459 4.84 27.14 -24.50
CA ARG A 459 5.32 25.79 -24.86
C ARG A 459 6.77 25.51 -24.42
N VAL A 460 7.17 26.03 -23.25
CA VAL A 460 8.54 25.87 -22.74
C VAL A 460 8.74 24.41 -22.30
N GLY A 461 9.82 23.78 -22.77
CA GLY A 461 10.17 22.39 -22.45
C GLY A 461 9.59 21.32 -23.38
N ILE A 462 8.89 21.71 -24.46
CA ILE A 462 8.29 20.75 -25.40
C ILE A 462 9.31 19.84 -26.08
N TYR A 463 10.44 20.39 -26.54
CA TYR A 463 11.46 19.61 -27.23
C TYR A 463 12.08 18.55 -26.32
N GLU A 464 12.33 18.89 -25.05
CA GLU A 464 12.82 17.94 -24.04
C GLU A 464 11.80 16.83 -23.77
N ALA A 465 10.50 17.17 -23.69
CA ALA A 465 9.44 16.19 -23.50
C ALA A 465 9.32 15.23 -24.70
N LEU A 466 9.35 15.76 -25.93
CA LEU A 466 9.31 14.95 -27.15
C LEU A 466 10.55 14.06 -27.28
N GLU A 467 11.74 14.57 -26.96
CA GLU A 467 12.96 13.75 -26.89
C GLU A 467 12.83 12.63 -25.86
N GLY A 468 12.17 12.90 -24.73
CA GLY A 468 11.80 11.92 -23.72
C GLY A 468 11.00 10.74 -24.27
N CYS A 469 10.02 11.00 -25.15
CA CYS A 469 9.23 9.93 -25.80
C CYS A 469 10.13 8.95 -26.58
N PHE A 470 11.09 9.47 -27.35
CA PHE A 470 12.05 8.63 -28.08
C PHE A 470 12.95 7.84 -27.12
N LYS A 471 13.38 8.44 -26.01
CA LYS A 471 14.21 7.72 -25.01
C LYS A 471 13.49 6.50 -24.44
N THR A 472 12.18 6.59 -24.22
CA THR A 472 11.41 5.50 -23.62
C THR A 472 10.88 4.48 -24.62
N SER A 473 10.56 4.90 -25.85
CA SER A 473 9.67 4.14 -26.74
C SER A 473 10.23 3.84 -28.13
N SER A 474 11.47 4.25 -28.44
CA SER A 474 12.06 4.05 -29.78
C SER A 474 12.70 2.68 -30.04
N ARG A 475 12.87 1.85 -29.01
CA ARG A 475 13.62 0.58 -29.11
C ARG A 475 12.71 -0.60 -28.85
N SER A 476 12.95 -1.70 -29.55
CA SER A 476 12.34 -2.98 -29.19
C SER A 476 12.81 -3.44 -27.80
N GLN A 477 12.09 -4.38 -27.19
CA GLN A 477 12.47 -4.95 -25.90
C GLN A 477 13.90 -5.50 -25.90
N GLU A 478 14.27 -6.25 -26.94
CA GLU A 478 15.61 -6.84 -27.06
C GLU A 478 16.70 -5.78 -27.15
N GLU A 479 16.50 -4.76 -28.00
CA GLU A 479 17.45 -3.66 -28.18
C GLU A 479 17.60 -2.82 -26.91
N ALA A 480 16.50 -2.55 -26.22
CA ALA A 480 16.50 -1.80 -24.98
C ALA A 480 17.28 -2.54 -23.87
N ILE A 481 17.08 -3.86 -23.76
CA ILE A 481 17.83 -4.70 -22.81
C ILE A 481 19.31 -4.77 -23.19
N LYS A 482 19.65 -5.00 -24.47
CA LYS A 482 21.04 -4.99 -24.95
C LYS A 482 21.75 -3.68 -24.62
N ASN A 483 21.09 -2.54 -24.85
CA ASN A 483 21.63 -1.23 -24.52
C ASN A 483 21.86 -1.06 -23.00
N ALA A 484 20.95 -1.57 -22.16
CA ALA A 484 21.13 -1.53 -20.72
C ALA A 484 22.38 -2.32 -20.26
N HIS A 485 22.60 -3.52 -20.83
CA HIS A 485 23.81 -4.31 -20.58
C HIS A 485 25.06 -3.59 -21.07
N PHE A 486 25.02 -3.04 -22.28
CA PHE A 486 26.12 -2.25 -22.84
C PHE A 486 26.54 -1.07 -21.94
N LYS A 487 25.56 -0.26 -21.48
CA LYS A 487 25.82 0.86 -20.55
C LYS A 487 26.43 0.41 -19.24
N ARG A 488 25.96 -0.72 -18.70
CA ARG A 488 26.50 -1.31 -17.47
C ARG A 488 27.96 -1.74 -17.68
N ASP A 489 28.23 -2.48 -18.75
CA ASP A 489 29.57 -3.01 -19.07
C ASP A 489 30.57 -1.88 -19.29
N LEU A 490 30.16 -0.81 -19.98
CA LEU A 490 30.95 0.41 -20.11
C LEU A 490 31.24 1.05 -18.76
N LYS A 491 30.23 1.20 -17.89
CA LYS A 491 30.41 1.80 -16.56
C LYS A 491 31.35 0.98 -15.69
N GLU A 492 31.24 -0.35 -15.73
CA GLU A 492 32.16 -1.25 -15.04
C GLU A 492 33.58 -1.15 -15.59
N ALA A 493 33.75 -1.12 -16.92
CA ALA A 493 35.06 -0.99 -17.56
C ALA A 493 35.74 0.34 -17.20
N VAL A 494 34.99 1.45 -17.21
CA VAL A 494 35.48 2.77 -16.76
C VAL A 494 35.88 2.74 -15.29
N THR A 495 35.06 2.14 -14.42
CA THR A 495 35.34 2.05 -12.98
C THR A 495 36.57 1.20 -12.68
N LYS A 496 36.81 0.15 -13.48
CA LYS A 496 37.98 -0.73 -13.39
C LYS A 496 39.22 -0.17 -14.10
N GLY A 497 39.11 0.96 -14.80
CA GLY A 497 40.20 1.57 -15.57
C GLY A 497 40.63 0.77 -16.81
N ASP A 498 39.75 -0.10 -17.33
CA ASP A 498 40.03 -0.98 -18.46
C ASP A 498 39.80 -0.23 -19.80
N ILE A 499 40.82 0.50 -20.24
CA ILE A 499 40.79 1.36 -21.43
C ILE A 499 40.54 0.54 -22.70
N ASP A 500 41.04 -0.70 -22.76
CA ASP A 500 40.90 -1.58 -23.93
C ASP A 500 39.46 -2.09 -24.06
N LYS A 501 38.83 -2.47 -22.95
CA LYS A 501 37.41 -2.86 -22.93
C LYS A 501 36.49 -1.67 -23.26
N VAL A 502 36.80 -0.46 -22.80
CA VAL A 502 36.06 0.75 -23.19
C VAL A 502 36.17 1.02 -24.70
N ARG A 503 37.37 0.88 -25.29
CA ARG A 503 37.58 1.02 -26.73
C ARG A 503 36.83 -0.05 -27.53
N GLN A 504 36.89 -1.31 -27.09
CA GLN A 504 36.20 -2.42 -27.77
C GLN A 504 34.69 -2.23 -27.78
N LEU A 505 34.11 -1.83 -26.65
CA LEU A 505 32.67 -1.57 -26.53
C LEU A 505 32.24 -0.35 -27.36
N THR A 506 33.01 0.74 -27.38
CA THR A 506 32.65 1.95 -28.14
C THR A 506 32.88 1.85 -29.65
N LEU A 507 33.82 1.02 -30.11
CA LEU A 507 34.09 0.80 -31.54
C LEU A 507 33.17 -0.27 -32.16
N GLY A 508 32.68 -1.24 -31.38
CA GLY A 508 31.79 -2.30 -31.85
C GLY A 508 30.43 -1.82 -32.36
N ASP A 509 29.91 -0.71 -31.80
CA ASP A 509 28.65 -0.09 -32.24
C ASP A 509 28.78 0.75 -33.52
N VAL A 510 30.01 1.03 -33.99
CA VAL A 510 30.25 1.87 -35.19
C VAL A 510 30.37 1.02 -36.47
N VAL A 511 30.42 -0.32 -36.36
CA VAL A 511 30.60 -1.21 -37.52
C VAL A 511 29.43 -2.18 -37.68
N ASN A 512 28.37 -1.69 -38.33
CA ASN A 512 27.51 -2.52 -39.16
C ASN A 512 26.98 -1.69 -40.34
N PRO A 513 27.77 -1.48 -41.41
CA PRO A 513 27.20 -1.20 -42.71
C PRO A 513 26.58 -2.50 -43.28
N PRO A 514 25.56 -2.41 -44.15
CA PRO A 514 24.99 -3.59 -44.82
C PRO A 514 26.09 -4.33 -45.57
N GLN A 515 26.08 -5.66 -45.49
CA GLN A 515 26.97 -6.52 -46.27
C GLN A 515 26.72 -6.29 -47.76
N GLU A 516 27.63 -5.57 -48.42
CA GLU A 516 27.83 -5.66 -49.87
C GLU A 516 29.07 -6.52 -50.14
N ASP A 517 28.81 -7.65 -50.79
CA ASP A 517 29.80 -8.54 -51.37
C ASP A 517 30.83 -7.75 -52.19
N THR A 518 32.10 -7.83 -51.80
CA THR A 518 33.20 -7.27 -52.58
C THR A 518 34.21 -8.35 -52.94
N GLN A 519 34.08 -8.88 -54.16
CA GLN A 519 35.24 -9.29 -54.93
C GLN A 519 35.81 -8.05 -55.66
N ASN A 520 37.02 -7.66 -55.26
CA ASN A 520 38.08 -6.97 -56.02
C ASN A 520 37.69 -5.97 -57.13
N ASN A 521 38.04 -4.68 -56.99
CA ASN A 521 39.39 -4.18 -57.32
C ASN A 521 39.51 -2.63 -57.23
N LYS A 522 40.64 -2.19 -56.65
CA LYS A 522 41.41 -0.95 -56.89
C LYS A 522 40.80 0.42 -56.51
N SER A 523 41.36 0.92 -55.42
CA SER A 523 41.40 2.31 -54.97
C SER A 523 41.89 3.31 -56.02
N GLN A 524 41.17 4.42 -56.18
CA GLN A 524 41.75 5.71 -56.56
C GLN A 524 41.33 6.75 -55.51
N SER A 525 42.28 7.14 -54.65
CA SER A 525 42.05 8.20 -53.68
C SER A 525 42.17 9.58 -54.32
N TRP A 526 41.34 10.49 -53.83
CA TRP A 526 41.12 11.86 -54.30
C TRP A 526 42.24 12.86 -53.94
N ALA A 527 43.48 12.40 -53.74
CA ALA A 527 44.60 13.25 -53.31
C ALA A 527 45.44 13.86 -54.46
N GLY A 528 45.09 13.61 -55.73
CA GLY A 528 45.88 14.04 -56.90
C GLY A 528 45.40 15.32 -57.62
N LYS A 529 44.31 15.96 -57.19
CA LYS A 529 43.73 17.12 -57.91
C LYS A 529 43.76 18.39 -57.08
N LYS A 530 44.94 19.01 -56.98
CA LYS A 530 45.16 20.47 -56.95
C LYS A 530 46.60 20.73 -56.56
N PHE A 531 47.47 21.01 -57.54
CA PHE A 531 48.49 22.07 -57.52
C PHE A 531 49.14 22.11 -58.91
N LYS A 532 48.70 23.06 -59.75
CA LYS A 532 49.43 23.48 -60.94
C LYS A 532 50.56 24.39 -60.45
N LYS A 533 51.82 24.03 -60.68
CA LYS A 533 52.94 24.98 -60.73
C LYS A 533 53.69 24.80 -62.05
N GLN A 534 53.96 25.93 -62.68
CA GLN A 534 54.56 26.13 -63.99
C GLN A 534 56.03 25.66 -64.07
N LYS A 535 56.37 25.22 -65.30
CA LYS A 535 57.61 25.33 -66.11
C LYS A 535 58.98 25.52 -65.43
N ASP A 536 59.98 24.77 -65.92
CA ASP A 536 61.11 25.33 -66.69
C ASP A 536 61.99 24.21 -67.30
N ASN A 537 61.92 24.07 -68.63
CA ASN A 537 62.99 24.03 -69.64
C ASN A 537 62.46 23.45 -70.96
#